data_AF-A0A1W9HHZ2-F1
#
_entry.id   AF-A0A1W9HHZ2-F1
#
_cell.length_a   1.000
_cell.length_b   1.000
_cell.length_c   1.000
_cell.angle_alpha   90.00
_cell.angle_beta   90.00
_cell.angle_gamma   90.00
#
_symmetry.space_group_name_H-M   'P 1'
#
loop_
_entity.id
_entity.type
_entity.pdbx_description
1 polymer ?
#
loop_
_entity_poly.entity_id
_entity_poly.type
_entity_poly.pdbx_seq_one_letter_code
_entity_poly.pdbx_strand_id
1 'polypeptide(L)'
;MKKIIILFPLFLLIYTAFATENPSKKDADFQIRERMQVISKQLGVTCTHCHNLKNFRSDEKKSFKVAKKHIDILDWLNTKGFSGNPKVDCYLCHRGKVQPDFIEPKEH
;
A
#
# COMPACT_ATOMS: atom_id res chain seq x y z
N MET A 1 38.96 39.33 -21.90
CA MET A 1 38.81 37.87 -22.17
C MET A 1 39.45 37.08 -21.00
N LYS A 2 38.73 36.91 -19.87
CA LYS A 2 39.29 36.24 -18.67
C LYS A 2 38.21 35.92 -17.60
N LYS A 3 37.04 35.35 -17.95
CA LYS A 3 35.97 35.08 -16.93
C LYS A 3 35.09 33.82 -17.09
N ILE A 4 35.34 32.91 -18.04
CA ILE A 4 34.37 31.81 -18.32
C ILE A 4 34.81 30.41 -17.79
N ILE A 5 36.05 30.22 -17.35
CA ILE A 5 36.58 28.89 -16.98
C ILE A 5 36.25 28.45 -15.53
N ILE A 6 35.68 29.32 -14.70
CA ILE A 6 35.42 29.03 -13.26
C ILE A 6 34.01 28.46 -13.00
N LEU A 7 33.13 28.37 -14.01
CA LEU A 7 31.77 27.83 -13.84
C LEU A 7 31.66 26.31 -14.05
N PHE A 8 32.67 25.68 -14.67
CA PHE A 8 32.67 24.25 -14.95
C PHE A 8 32.96 23.32 -13.74
N PRO A 9 33.85 23.64 -12.78
CA PRO A 9 34.11 22.73 -11.65
C PRO A 9 33.02 22.80 -10.58
N LEU A 10 32.20 23.86 -10.57
CA LEU A 10 31.07 23.99 -9.64
C LEU A 10 29.92 23.05 -10.03
N PHE A 11 29.74 22.78 -11.33
CA PHE A 11 28.67 21.92 -11.82
C PHE A 11 28.90 20.43 -11.49
N LEU A 12 30.16 20.00 -11.44
CA LEU A 12 30.54 18.62 -11.12
C LEU A 12 30.32 18.28 -9.63
N LEU A 13 30.53 19.25 -8.73
CA LEU A 13 30.26 19.13 -7.29
C LEU A 13 28.76 19.12 -6.97
N ILE A 14 27.92 19.73 -7.81
CA ILE A 14 26.47 19.72 -7.65
C ILE A 14 25.88 18.37 -8.08
N TYR A 15 26.47 17.72 -9.11
CA TYR A 15 25.96 16.46 -9.65
C TYR A 15 26.02 15.29 -8.64
N THR A 16 27.04 15.25 -7.79
CA THR A 16 27.19 14.20 -6.76
C THR A 16 26.20 14.36 -5.59
N ALA A 17 25.65 15.56 -5.37
CA ALA A 17 24.65 15.80 -4.34
C ALA A 17 23.23 15.31 -4.74
N PHE A 18 22.93 15.23 -6.04
CA PHE A 18 21.59 14.86 -6.54
C PHE A 18 21.39 13.35 -6.79
N ALA A 19 22.45 12.54 -6.82
CA ALA A 19 22.39 11.14 -7.27
C ALA A 19 22.32 10.10 -6.14
N THR A 20 21.44 10.26 -5.14
CA THR A 20 21.34 9.32 -3.99
C THR A 20 19.99 8.60 -3.83
N GLU A 21 19.04 8.68 -4.77
CA GLU A 21 17.83 7.84 -4.69
C GLU A 21 18.06 6.43 -5.26
N ASN A 22 17.95 5.40 -4.42
CA ASN A 22 18.06 3.99 -4.84
C ASN A 22 16.83 3.62 -5.69
N PRO A 23 16.99 3.28 -6.98
CA PRO A 23 15.87 2.99 -7.89
C PRO A 23 14.97 1.85 -7.37
N SER A 24 15.54 0.84 -6.70
CA SER A 24 14.80 -0.29 -6.15
C SER A 24 13.77 0.11 -5.08
N LYS A 25 14.03 1.17 -4.29
CA LYS A 25 13.11 1.63 -3.25
C LYS A 25 11.87 2.32 -3.84
N LYS A 26 12.06 3.08 -4.92
CA LYS A 26 10.97 3.77 -5.62
C LYS A 26 9.95 2.79 -6.20
N ASP A 27 10.45 1.67 -6.73
CA ASP A 27 9.62 0.59 -7.26
C ASP A 27 8.80 -0.08 -6.15
N ALA A 28 9.41 -0.38 -5.00
CA ALA A 28 8.69 -0.95 -3.86
C ALA A 28 7.57 -0.03 -3.32
N ASP A 29 7.87 1.28 -3.17
CA ASP A 29 6.88 2.26 -2.70
C ASP A 29 5.72 2.44 -3.69
N PHE A 30 5.97 2.25 -5.00
CA PHE A 30 4.92 2.26 -6.02
C PHE A 30 4.02 1.03 -5.92
N GLN A 31 4.61 -0.17 -5.85
CA GLN A 31 3.88 -1.43 -5.74
C GLN A 31 2.99 -1.50 -4.49
N ILE A 32 3.49 -0.99 -3.35
CA ILE A 32 2.71 -0.90 -2.12
C ILE A 32 1.48 0.01 -2.33
N ARG A 33 1.66 1.16 -2.99
CA ARG A 33 0.55 2.11 -3.24
C ARG A 33 -0.50 1.53 -4.16
N GLU A 34 -0.12 0.84 -5.24
CA GLU A 34 -1.09 0.14 -6.10
C GLU A 34 -1.89 -0.88 -5.32
N ARG A 35 -1.24 -1.70 -4.48
CA ARG A 35 -1.94 -2.67 -3.63
C ARG A 35 -2.94 -1.99 -2.69
N MET A 36 -2.56 -0.86 -2.08
CA MET A 36 -3.48 -0.11 -1.21
C MET A 36 -4.67 0.46 -1.99
N GLN A 37 -4.50 0.91 -3.22
CA GLN A 37 -5.61 1.38 -4.07
C GLN A 37 -6.61 0.26 -4.36
N VAL A 38 -6.13 -0.94 -4.66
CA VAL A 38 -6.98 -2.12 -4.86
C VAL A 38 -7.79 -2.41 -3.60
N ILE A 39 -7.16 -2.48 -2.43
CA ILE A 39 -7.84 -2.71 -1.15
C ILE A 39 -8.90 -1.62 -0.90
N SER A 40 -8.54 -0.35 -1.11
CA SER A 40 -9.45 0.79 -0.93
C SER A 40 -10.72 0.63 -1.76
N LYS A 41 -10.57 0.22 -3.04
CA LYS A 41 -11.70 -0.02 -3.95
C LYS A 41 -12.55 -1.20 -3.51
N GLN A 42 -11.93 -2.30 -3.08
CA GLN A 42 -12.64 -3.51 -2.67
C GLN A 42 -13.44 -3.34 -1.37
N LEU A 43 -13.03 -2.42 -0.51
CA LEU A 43 -13.73 -2.07 0.74
C LEU A 43 -14.65 -0.85 0.59
N GLY A 44 -14.56 -0.08 -0.50
CA GLY A 44 -15.34 1.14 -0.69
C GLY A 44 -14.97 2.27 0.29
N VAL A 45 -13.69 2.37 0.65
CA VAL A 45 -13.17 3.37 1.58
C VAL A 45 -12.06 4.22 0.93
N THR A 46 -11.57 5.23 1.64
CA THR A 46 -10.39 6.03 1.24
C THR A 46 -9.19 5.73 2.14
N CYS A 47 -7.99 6.19 1.73
CA CYS A 47 -6.74 5.96 2.44
C CYS A 47 -6.79 6.35 3.93
N THR A 48 -7.51 7.44 4.25
CA THR A 48 -7.63 7.97 5.62
C THR A 48 -8.49 7.09 6.51
N HIS A 49 -9.24 6.12 5.97
CA HIS A 49 -9.94 5.13 6.78
C HIS A 49 -8.95 4.31 7.62
N CYS A 50 -7.83 3.90 7.02
CA CYS A 50 -6.81 3.07 7.68
C CYS A 50 -5.56 3.85 8.09
N HIS A 51 -5.09 4.79 7.27
CA HIS A 51 -3.79 5.42 7.46
C HIS A 51 -3.86 6.79 8.13
N ASN A 52 -2.78 7.15 8.80
CA ASN A 52 -2.43 8.53 9.11
C ASN A 52 -1.62 9.10 7.94
N LEU A 53 -2.08 10.18 7.30
CA LEU A 53 -1.40 10.73 6.12
C LEU A 53 -0.01 11.31 6.45
N LYS A 54 0.27 11.65 7.71
CA LYS A 54 1.60 12.08 8.17
C LYS A 54 2.54 10.89 8.42
N ASN A 55 1.99 9.71 8.68
CA ASN A 55 2.74 8.48 8.90
C ASN A 55 1.92 7.26 8.47
N PHE A 56 2.07 6.84 7.21
CA PHE A 56 1.34 5.71 6.64
C PHE A 56 1.64 4.36 7.33
N ARG A 57 2.73 4.26 8.10
CA ARG A 57 3.11 3.06 8.85
C ARG A 57 2.50 3.02 10.26
N SER A 58 1.86 4.11 10.71
CA SER A 58 1.19 4.17 12.01
C SER A 58 0.02 3.18 12.07
N ASP A 59 -0.03 2.39 13.15
CA ASP A 59 -1.11 1.45 13.46
C ASP A 59 -2.09 2.02 14.51
N GLU A 60 -2.06 3.33 14.73
CA GLU A 60 -2.91 4.04 15.70
C GLU A 60 -4.41 3.78 15.45
N LYS A 61 -4.81 3.61 14.18
CA LYS A 61 -6.20 3.36 13.80
C LYS A 61 -6.55 1.89 13.92
N LYS A 62 -7.71 1.62 14.53
CA LYS A 62 -8.25 0.25 14.67
C LYS A 62 -8.40 -0.45 13.32
N SER A 63 -8.90 0.26 12.31
CA SER A 63 -9.08 -0.21 10.93
C SER A 63 -7.77 -0.74 10.31
N PHE A 64 -6.63 -0.06 10.55
CA PHE A 64 -5.31 -0.54 10.09
C PHE A 64 -4.98 -1.92 10.67
N LYS A 65 -5.13 -2.07 11.99
CA LYS A 65 -4.85 -3.32 12.70
C LYS A 65 -5.77 -4.46 12.24
N VAL A 66 -7.06 -4.16 12.06
CA VAL A 66 -8.04 -5.12 11.55
C VAL A 66 -7.72 -5.53 10.11
N ALA A 67 -7.40 -4.58 9.23
CA ALA A 67 -7.02 -4.87 7.85
C ALA A 67 -5.76 -5.75 7.78
N LYS A 68 -4.76 -5.52 8.64
CA LYS A 68 -3.57 -6.37 8.73
C LYS A 68 -3.92 -7.82 9.07
N LYS A 69 -4.84 -8.04 10.00
CA LYS A 69 -5.33 -9.38 10.33
C LYS A 69 -6.12 -10.03 9.20
N HIS A 70 -6.86 -9.26 8.41
CA HIS A 70 -7.50 -9.79 7.22
C HIS A 70 -6.50 -10.22 6.15
N ILE A 71 -5.36 -9.53 6.00
CA ILE A 71 -4.30 -9.99 5.10
C ILE A 71 -3.78 -11.38 5.53
N ASP A 72 -3.61 -11.62 6.83
CA ASP A 72 -3.24 -12.94 7.35
C ASP A 72 -4.30 -14.02 6.99
N ILE A 73 -5.60 -13.67 7.07
CA ILE A 73 -6.71 -14.55 6.67
C ILE A 73 -6.66 -14.85 5.17
N LEU A 74 -6.43 -13.85 4.33
CA LEU A 74 -6.33 -14.04 2.87
C LEU A 74 -5.15 -14.94 2.51
N ASP A 75 -4.01 -14.79 3.19
CA ASP A 75 -2.85 -15.66 2.99
C ASP A 75 -3.18 -17.11 3.36
N TRP A 76 -3.81 -17.32 4.52
CA TRP A 76 -4.26 -18.65 4.94
C TRP A 76 -5.28 -19.26 3.96
N LEU A 77 -6.27 -18.48 3.50
CA LEU A 77 -7.25 -18.95 2.53
C LEU A 77 -6.58 -19.35 1.22
N ASN A 78 -5.70 -18.51 0.67
CA ASN A 78 -5.05 -18.79 -0.61
C ASN A 78 -4.00 -19.91 -0.54
N THR A 79 -3.52 -20.28 0.64
CA THR A 79 -2.47 -21.32 0.80
C THR A 79 -3.00 -22.64 1.35
N LYS A 80 -4.07 -22.61 2.15
CA LYS A 80 -4.59 -23.76 2.90
C LYS A 80 -6.10 -23.94 2.79
N GLY A 81 -6.87 -22.85 2.81
CA GLY A 81 -8.32 -22.91 2.98
C GLY A 81 -9.13 -22.95 1.68
N PHE A 82 -8.54 -22.57 0.55
CA PHE A 82 -9.22 -22.42 -0.72
C PHE A 82 -8.25 -22.71 -1.87
N SER A 83 -8.45 -23.83 -2.55
CA SER A 83 -7.61 -24.26 -3.69
C SER A 83 -8.12 -23.77 -5.05
N GLY A 84 -9.11 -22.89 -5.06
CA GLY A 84 -9.76 -22.40 -6.28
C GLY A 84 -9.01 -21.24 -6.93
N ASN A 85 -9.05 -21.20 -8.28
CA ASN A 85 -8.82 -19.98 -9.05
C ASN A 85 -10.18 -19.34 -9.34
N PRO A 86 -10.36 -18.02 -9.15
CA PRO A 86 -9.35 -17.01 -8.82
C PRO A 86 -8.93 -16.99 -7.33
N LYS A 87 -7.77 -16.38 -7.05
CA LYS A 87 -7.28 -16.13 -5.68
C LYS A 87 -8.30 -15.34 -4.87
N VAL A 88 -8.38 -15.66 -3.59
CA VAL A 88 -9.21 -14.96 -2.61
C VAL A 88 -8.61 -13.60 -2.29
N ASP A 89 -9.43 -12.55 -2.35
CA ASP A 89 -9.07 -11.19 -1.97
C ASP A 89 -10.19 -10.53 -1.14
N CYS A 90 -10.06 -9.23 -0.85
CA CYS A 90 -11.03 -8.52 -0.03
C CYS A 90 -12.42 -8.47 -0.70
N TYR A 91 -12.48 -8.45 -2.03
CA TYR A 91 -13.73 -8.28 -2.78
C TYR A 91 -14.67 -9.47 -2.60
N LEU A 92 -14.13 -10.68 -2.45
CA LEU A 92 -14.92 -11.91 -2.28
C LEU A 92 -15.99 -11.74 -1.19
N CYS A 93 -15.61 -11.13 -0.05
CA CYS A 93 -16.48 -10.90 1.08
C CYS A 93 -17.06 -9.47 1.10
N HIS A 94 -16.23 -8.45 0.87
CA HIS A 94 -16.62 -7.06 1.09
C HIS A 94 -17.47 -6.45 -0.02
N ARG A 95 -17.24 -6.85 -1.28
CA ARG A 95 -18.01 -6.39 -2.45
C ARG A 95 -18.20 -4.86 -2.51
N GLY A 96 -17.17 -4.09 -2.14
CA GLY A 96 -17.21 -2.63 -2.13
C GLY A 96 -17.80 -2.00 -0.87
N LYS A 97 -18.02 -2.78 0.20
CA LYS A 97 -18.50 -2.29 1.50
C LYS A 97 -17.51 -2.62 2.60
N VAL A 98 -17.25 -1.65 3.48
CA VAL A 98 -16.30 -1.83 4.60
C VAL A 98 -16.72 -2.94 5.57
N GLN A 99 -18.03 -3.21 5.64
CA GLN A 99 -18.62 -4.31 6.37
C GLN A 99 -19.47 -5.14 5.41
N PRO A 100 -19.25 -6.47 5.32
CA PRO A 100 -20.09 -7.35 4.52
C PRO A 100 -21.54 -7.34 5.00
N ASP A 101 -22.49 -7.52 4.08
CA ASP A 101 -23.93 -7.55 4.40
C ASP A 101 -24.37 -8.85 5.11
N PHE A 102 -23.51 -9.88 5.12
CA PHE A 102 -23.85 -11.18 5.69
C PHE A 102 -23.97 -11.09 7.21
N ILE A 103 -25.19 -11.18 7.70
CA ILE A 103 -25.50 -11.44 9.10
C ILE A 103 -25.76 -12.94 9.19
N GLU A 104 -24.94 -13.64 9.98
CA GLU A 104 -25.20 -15.03 10.32
C GLU A 104 -26.62 -15.13 10.90
N PRO A 105 -27.52 -15.94 10.31
CA PRO A 105 -28.80 -16.21 10.93
C PRO A 105 -28.53 -16.71 12.34
N LYS A 106 -29.25 -16.18 13.33
CA LYS A 106 -29.29 -16.80 14.64
C LYS A 106 -29.96 -18.16 14.45
N GLU A 107 -29.17 -19.21 14.23
CA GLU A 107 -29.71 -20.57 14.22
C GLU A 107 -30.31 -20.89 15.60
N HIS A 108 -31.31 -21.76 15.55
CA HIS A 108 -32.29 -22.06 16.59
C HIS A 108 -31.71 -22.96 17.68
#